data_AF-A0A5C7FJ82-F1
#
_entry.id   AF-A0A5C7FJ82-F1
#
_cell.length_a   1.000
_cell.length_b   1.000
_cell.length_c   1.000
_cell.angle_alpha   90.00
_cell.angle_beta   90.00
_cell.angle_gamma   90.00
#
_symmetry.space_group_name_H-M   'P 1'
#
loop_
_entity.id
_entity.type
_entity.pdbx_description
1 polymer ?
#
loop_
_entity_poly.entity_id
_entity_poly.type
_entity_poly.pdbx_seq_one_letter_code
_entity_poly.pdbx_strand_id
1 'polypeptide(L)'
;MGKFIFIVICLCLLLFVVGCNQESAIEWKDSKEEAIESGLEQEETERESVLSIEEFEDETFVFYENMGGLGVAHIAKSEKGYGWNRSQPYNDFEVEGELAYSTSEFDMKMETGLEISVLIGKTFDSSIQEMKLLEDGTERKVKVLGENRFFYALHKKPFDTVSVSPIR
;
A
#
# COMPACT_ATOMS: atom_id res chain seq x y z
N MET A 1 -29.36 -8.67 -45.44
CA MET A 1 -29.15 -9.45 -44.19
C MET A 1 -27.90 -9.00 -43.42
N GLY A 2 -26.73 -8.85 -44.06
CA GLY A 2 -25.48 -8.45 -43.37
C GLY A 2 -25.50 -7.09 -42.65
N LYS A 3 -26.27 -6.11 -43.14
CA LYS A 3 -26.39 -4.78 -42.49
C LYS A 3 -27.14 -4.83 -41.14
N PHE A 4 -28.11 -5.73 -40.99
CA PHE A 4 -28.84 -5.90 -39.72
C PHE A 4 -27.99 -6.63 -38.68
N ILE A 5 -27.20 -7.62 -39.12
CA ILE A 5 -26.27 -8.36 -38.26
C ILE A 5 -25.20 -7.41 -37.71
N PHE A 6 -24.68 -6.50 -38.53
CA PHE A 6 -23.70 -5.50 -38.10
C PHE A 6 -24.25 -4.55 -37.04
N ILE A 7 -25.52 -4.12 -37.16
CA ILE A 7 -26.18 -3.26 -36.17
C ILE A 7 -26.37 -3.99 -34.84
N VAL A 8 -26.75 -5.27 -34.85
CA VAL A 8 -26.90 -6.08 -33.64
C VAL A 8 -25.54 -6.29 -32.95
N ILE A 9 -24.47 -6.55 -33.71
CA ILE A 9 -23.11 -6.70 -33.16
C ILE A 9 -22.61 -5.38 -32.54
N CYS A 10 -22.82 -4.23 -33.20
CA CYS A 10 -22.49 -2.93 -32.62
C CYS A 10 -23.30 -2.61 -31.36
N LEU A 11 -24.58 -3.00 -31.31
CA LEU A 11 -25.43 -2.78 -30.13
C LEU A 11 -24.99 -3.67 -28.94
N CYS A 12 -24.60 -4.92 -29.21
CA CYS A 12 -24.02 -5.82 -28.21
C CYS A 12 -22.68 -5.29 -27.66
N LEU A 13 -21.81 -4.73 -28.52
CA LEU A 13 -20.53 -4.15 -28.10
C LEU A 13 -20.70 -2.92 -27.19
N LEU A 14 -21.76 -2.13 -27.36
CA LEU A 14 -22.07 -0.98 -26.51
C LEU A 14 -22.52 -1.37 -25.10
N LEU A 15 -23.06 -2.58 -24.90
CA LEU A 15 -23.45 -3.08 -23.57
C LEU A 15 -22.26 -3.52 -22.72
N PHE A 16 -21.07 -3.71 -23.30
CA PHE A 16 -19.85 -4.07 -22.58
C PHE A 16 -19.03 -2.85 -22.10
N VAL A 17 -19.47 -1.62 -22.38
CA VAL A 17 -18.73 -0.39 -22.00
C VAL A 17 -19.22 0.20 -20.67
N VAL A 18 -20.00 -0.55 -19.88
CA VAL A 18 -20.20 -0.20 -18.46
C VAL A 18 -18.94 -0.64 -17.70
N GLY A 19 -17.85 0.10 -17.93
CA GLY A 19 -16.66 -0.01 -17.09
C GLY A 19 -17.07 0.34 -15.67
N CYS A 20 -16.88 -0.59 -14.73
CA CYS A 20 -17.00 -0.32 -13.31
C CYS A 20 -16.13 0.88 -12.96
N ASN A 21 -16.75 2.05 -12.81
CA ASN A 21 -16.15 3.17 -12.10
C ASN A 21 -16.26 2.87 -10.61
N GLN A 22 -15.62 1.78 -10.15
CA GLN A 22 -15.39 1.51 -8.74
C GLN A 22 -14.20 2.34 -8.30
N GLU A 23 -14.35 3.66 -8.30
CA GLU A 23 -13.85 4.38 -7.13
C GLU A 23 -14.66 3.80 -5.98
N SER A 24 -14.06 2.86 -5.24
CA SER A 24 -14.67 2.30 -4.04
C SER A 24 -14.96 3.49 -3.13
N ALA A 25 -16.23 3.89 -3.07
CA ALA A 25 -16.66 4.96 -2.21
C ALA A 25 -16.20 4.60 -0.79
N ILE A 26 -15.37 5.45 -0.20
CA ILE A 26 -14.83 5.22 1.14
C ILE A 26 -16.00 4.94 2.08
N GLU A 27 -15.98 3.74 2.67
CA GLU A 27 -16.96 3.36 3.68
C GLU A 27 -16.54 4.00 5.00
N TRP A 28 -17.38 4.90 5.52
CA TRP A 28 -17.12 5.62 6.75
C TRP A 28 -17.64 4.84 7.95
N LYS A 29 -16.83 4.76 9.00
CA LYS A 29 -17.10 4.09 10.28
C LYS A 29 -16.93 5.05 11.45
N ASP A 30 -17.46 4.68 12.61
CA ASP A 30 -17.47 5.55 13.79
C ASP A 30 -16.12 5.54 14.53
N SER A 31 -15.31 4.48 14.35
CA SER A 31 -14.00 4.34 14.97
C SER A 31 -12.90 3.96 13.97
N LYS A 32 -11.63 4.22 14.35
CA LYS A 32 -10.47 3.81 13.56
C LYS A 32 -10.42 2.29 13.42
N GLU A 33 -10.69 1.57 14.51
CA GLU A 33 -10.64 0.12 14.57
C GLU A 33 -11.66 -0.52 13.61
N GLU A 34 -12.90 -0.02 13.58
CA GLU A 34 -13.92 -0.47 12.63
C GLU A 34 -13.54 -0.16 11.17
N ALA A 35 -12.91 1.00 10.92
CA ALA A 35 -12.43 1.34 9.58
C ALA A 35 -11.31 0.40 9.13
N ILE A 36 -10.42 0.00 10.04
CA ILE A 36 -9.35 -0.97 9.76
C ILE A 36 -9.95 -2.36 9.50
N GLU A 37 -10.84 -2.85 10.37
CA GLU A 37 -11.47 -4.17 10.21
C GLU A 37 -12.24 -4.25 8.88
N SER A 38 -13.09 -3.27 8.61
CA SER A 38 -13.85 -3.22 7.36
C SER A 38 -12.95 -3.03 6.13
N GLY A 39 -11.84 -2.31 6.26
CA GLY A 39 -10.85 -2.17 5.20
C GLY A 39 -10.19 -3.50 4.87
N LEU A 40 -9.75 -4.26 5.88
CA LEU A 40 -9.16 -5.58 5.68
C LEU A 40 -10.16 -6.56 5.04
N GLU A 41 -11.44 -6.52 5.46
CA GLU A 41 -12.50 -7.29 4.81
C GLU A 41 -12.66 -6.93 3.32
N GLN A 42 -12.63 -5.64 2.97
CA GLN A 42 -12.69 -5.17 1.57
C GLN A 42 -11.49 -5.65 0.75
N GLU A 43 -10.32 -5.81 1.38
CA GLU A 43 -9.11 -6.34 0.77
C GLU A 43 -9.07 -7.88 0.78
N GLU A 44 -10.12 -8.55 1.28
CA GLU A 44 -10.21 -10.00 1.44
C GLU A 44 -9.05 -10.59 2.28
N THR A 45 -8.62 -9.85 3.32
CA THR A 45 -7.55 -10.25 4.24
C THR A 45 -7.98 -10.18 5.70
N GLU A 46 -7.17 -10.75 6.60
CA GLU A 46 -7.47 -10.89 8.02
C GLU A 46 -6.60 -9.96 8.88
N ARG A 47 -6.94 -9.84 10.17
CA ARG A 47 -6.25 -8.96 11.12
C ARG A 47 -4.80 -9.37 11.34
N GLU A 48 -4.54 -10.68 11.27
CA GLU A 48 -3.25 -11.34 11.40
C GLU A 48 -2.28 -10.93 10.29
N SER A 49 -2.80 -10.50 9.13
CA SER A 49 -2.00 -10.00 8.02
C SER A 49 -1.45 -8.60 8.27
N VAL A 50 -1.91 -7.89 9.31
CA VAL A 50 -1.40 -6.55 9.64
C VAL A 50 -0.01 -6.66 10.24
N LEU A 51 0.96 -6.07 9.55
CA LEU A 51 2.35 -5.98 9.97
C LEU A 51 2.54 -4.89 11.02
N SER A 52 1.89 -3.74 10.83
CA SER A 52 1.90 -2.64 11.79
C SER A 52 0.80 -1.62 11.53
N ILE A 53 0.50 -0.86 12.58
CA ILE A 53 -0.26 0.38 12.52
C ILE A 53 0.65 1.49 13.04
N GLU A 54 0.93 2.48 12.20
CA GLU A 54 1.80 3.60 12.51
C GLU A 54 0.99 4.89 12.61
N GLU A 55 1.28 5.71 13.62
CA GLU A 55 0.81 7.10 13.69
C GLU A 55 1.97 8.00 13.26
N PHE A 56 1.75 8.82 12.23
CA PHE A 56 2.75 9.74 11.70
C PHE A 56 2.11 11.09 11.44
N GLU A 57 2.52 12.11 12.21
CA GLU A 57 2.00 13.48 12.09
C GLU A 57 0.45 13.54 12.20
N ASP A 58 -0.08 12.81 13.19
CA ASP A 58 -1.51 12.66 13.48
C ASP A 58 -2.33 11.90 12.40
N GLU A 59 -1.67 11.31 11.41
CA GLU A 59 -2.26 10.42 10.42
C GLU A 59 -1.97 8.95 10.74
N THR A 60 -2.94 8.07 10.50
CA THR A 60 -2.82 6.64 10.79
C THR A 60 -2.60 5.83 9.51
N PHE A 61 -1.57 5.00 9.52
CA PHE A 61 -1.18 4.12 8.41
C PHE A 61 -1.25 2.67 8.82
N VAL A 62 -1.73 1.82 7.93
CA VAL A 62 -1.79 0.37 8.12
C VAL A 62 -0.96 -0.31 7.05
N PHE A 63 0.04 -1.07 7.51
CA PHE A 63 0.87 -1.92 6.67
C PHE A 63 0.42 -3.36 6.85
N TYR A 64 0.14 -4.05 5.75
CA TYR A 64 -0.42 -5.40 5.80
C TYR A 64 0.04 -6.25 4.62
N GLU A 65 0.04 -7.57 4.79
CA GLU A 65 0.28 -8.51 3.70
C GLU A 65 -1.04 -8.86 3.01
N ASN A 66 -1.01 -8.92 1.68
CA ASN A 66 -2.10 -9.49 0.91
C ASN A 66 -1.56 -10.17 -0.35
N MET A 67 -1.98 -11.40 -0.61
CA MET A 67 -1.55 -12.21 -1.76
C MET A 67 -0.02 -12.23 -1.97
N GLY A 68 0.76 -12.23 -0.91
CA GLY A 68 2.24 -12.23 -0.97
C GLY A 68 2.90 -10.87 -1.25
N GLY A 69 2.11 -9.82 -1.45
CA GLY A 69 2.55 -8.44 -1.60
C GLY A 69 2.35 -7.60 -0.34
N LEU A 70 2.99 -6.44 -0.31
CA LEU A 70 2.82 -5.44 0.75
C LEU A 70 1.74 -4.43 0.35
N GLY A 71 0.72 -4.30 1.19
CA GLY A 71 -0.31 -3.27 1.12
C GLY A 71 -0.06 -2.14 2.10
N VAL A 72 -0.44 -0.92 1.69
CA VAL A 72 -0.40 0.28 2.52
C VAL A 72 -1.73 1.00 2.40
N ALA A 73 -2.38 1.24 3.54
CA ALA A 73 -3.59 2.02 3.62
C ALA A 73 -3.44 3.18 4.60
N HIS A 74 -4.16 4.25 4.32
CA HIS A 74 -4.33 5.40 5.19
C HIS A 74 -5.75 5.38 5.77
N ILE A 75 -5.89 5.73 7.04
CA ILE A 75 -7.19 5.92 7.67
C ILE A 75 -7.58 7.40 7.54
N ALA A 76 -8.37 7.69 6.52
CA ALA A 76 -8.93 9.02 6.31
C ALA A 76 -9.87 9.39 7.45
N LYS A 77 -9.85 10.66 7.86
CA LYS A 77 -10.72 11.20 8.89
C LYS A 77 -11.53 12.37 8.35
N SER A 78 -12.84 12.34 8.57
CA SER A 78 -13.75 13.42 8.20
C SER A 78 -14.86 13.61 9.23
N GLU A 79 -15.77 14.55 8.99
CA GLU A 79 -16.99 14.71 9.79
C GLU A 79 -17.89 13.45 9.77
N LYS A 80 -17.73 12.57 8.78
CA LYS A 80 -18.45 11.30 8.67
C LYS A 80 -17.84 10.17 9.49
N GLY A 81 -16.67 10.39 10.09
CA GLY A 81 -15.92 9.38 10.85
C GLY A 81 -14.59 9.01 10.20
N TYR A 82 -14.26 7.73 10.23
CA TYR A 82 -13.00 7.16 9.74
C TYR A 82 -13.22 6.26 8.54
N GLY A 83 -12.33 6.29 7.56
CA GLY A 83 -12.47 5.52 6.33
C GLY A 83 -11.16 4.90 5.87
N TRP A 84 -11.23 3.68 5.36
CA TRP A 84 -10.10 2.99 4.74
C TRP A 84 -9.82 3.57 3.36
N ASN A 85 -8.58 4.01 3.12
CA ASN A 85 -8.13 4.48 1.82
C ASN A 85 -6.85 3.73 1.40
N ARG A 86 -6.99 2.74 0.51
CA ARG A 86 -5.85 2.01 -0.04
C ARG A 86 -5.04 2.95 -0.93
N SER A 87 -3.79 3.16 -0.54
CA SER A 87 -2.98 4.25 -1.08
C SER A 87 -2.24 3.90 -2.36
N GLN A 88 -1.98 2.62 -2.61
CA GLN A 88 -1.33 2.09 -3.81
C GLN A 88 -1.80 0.65 -4.11
N PRO A 89 -1.58 0.15 -5.34
CA PRO A 89 -1.62 -1.27 -5.63
C PRO A 89 -0.64 -2.06 -4.75
N TYR A 90 -0.91 -3.36 -4.58
CA TYR A 90 0.00 -4.27 -3.90
C TYR A 90 1.34 -4.34 -4.62
N ASN A 91 2.43 -4.18 -3.86
CA ASN A 91 3.78 -4.34 -4.38
C ASN A 91 4.28 -5.75 -4.07
N ASP A 92 4.30 -6.59 -5.10
CA ASP A 92 5.10 -7.82 -5.08
C ASP A 92 6.50 -7.51 -5.63
N PHE A 93 7.52 -7.87 -4.86
CA PHE A 93 8.91 -7.64 -5.24
C PHE A 93 9.41 -8.87 -6.00
N GLU A 94 8.95 -9.02 -7.24
CA GLU A 94 9.50 -10.02 -8.15
C GLU A 94 10.88 -9.54 -8.64
N VAL A 95 11.92 -10.33 -8.39
CA VAL A 95 13.29 -10.02 -8.83
C VAL A 95 13.90 -11.20 -9.58
N GLU A 96 14.58 -10.91 -10.69
CA GLU A 96 15.43 -11.89 -11.37
C GLU A 96 16.85 -11.86 -10.75
N GLY A 97 17.34 -13.00 -10.28
CA GLY A 97 18.71 -13.17 -9.75
C GLY A 97 18.83 -13.20 -8.22
N GLU A 98 20.06 -13.25 -7.72
CA GLU A 98 20.37 -13.34 -6.28
C GLU A 98 20.57 -11.95 -5.65
N LEU A 99 19.49 -11.19 -5.51
CA LEU A 99 19.49 -9.96 -4.72
C LEU A 99 19.22 -10.28 -3.24
N ALA A 100 19.93 -9.62 -2.33
CA ALA A 100 19.69 -9.81 -0.89
C ALA A 100 18.40 -9.13 -0.42
N TYR A 101 18.01 -8.04 -1.08
CA TYR A 101 16.78 -7.28 -0.84
C TYR A 101 16.44 -6.42 -2.06
N SER A 102 15.21 -5.90 -2.11
CA SER A 102 14.75 -4.90 -3.07
C SER A 102 13.91 -3.83 -2.36
N THR A 103 13.84 -2.64 -2.95
CA THR A 103 13.11 -1.48 -2.41
C THR A 103 12.32 -0.77 -3.50
N SER A 104 11.20 -0.18 -3.11
CA SER A 104 10.38 0.73 -3.92
C SER A 104 9.95 1.89 -3.03
N GLU A 105 9.64 3.03 -3.64
CA GLU A 105 9.16 4.21 -2.93
C GLU A 105 8.04 4.86 -3.72
N PHE A 106 7.08 5.45 -3.00
CA PHE A 106 6.02 6.23 -3.59
C PHE A 106 5.62 7.37 -2.65
N ASP A 107 5.11 8.44 -3.25
CA ASP A 107 4.60 9.59 -2.52
C ASP A 107 3.09 9.45 -2.26
N MET A 108 2.66 9.93 -1.09
CA MET A 108 1.26 10.03 -0.71
C MET A 108 0.93 11.45 -0.29
N LYS A 109 -0.24 11.93 -0.71
CA LYS A 109 -0.79 13.22 -0.31
C LYS A 109 -2.14 13.03 0.35
N MET A 110 -2.26 13.47 1.59
CA MET A 110 -3.50 13.39 2.35
C MET A 110 -4.39 14.60 2.11
N GLU A 111 -5.67 14.47 2.43
CA GLU A 111 -6.62 15.58 2.39
C GLU A 111 -6.24 16.72 3.35
N THR A 112 -5.53 16.40 4.45
CA THR A 112 -4.97 17.38 5.39
C THR A 112 -3.85 18.24 4.77
N GLY A 113 -3.38 17.87 3.58
CA GLY A 113 -2.25 18.52 2.90
C GLY A 113 -0.89 17.96 3.30
N LEU A 114 -0.86 16.96 4.21
CA LEU A 114 0.36 16.24 4.52
C LEU A 114 0.85 15.48 3.26
N GLU A 115 2.09 15.72 2.89
CA GLU A 115 2.79 14.98 1.84
C GLU A 115 3.92 14.17 2.50
N ILE A 116 3.96 12.88 2.19
CA ILE A 116 4.96 11.94 2.69
C ILE A 116 5.44 11.03 1.58
N SER A 117 6.60 10.43 1.80
CA SER A 117 7.14 9.34 0.99
C SER A 117 7.14 8.07 1.83
N VAL A 118 6.75 6.96 1.20
CA VAL A 118 6.68 5.64 1.82
C VAL A 118 7.70 4.75 1.11
N LEU A 119 8.82 4.52 1.77
CA LEU A 119 9.78 3.51 1.38
C LEU A 119 9.25 2.15 1.81
N ILE A 120 9.25 1.20 0.89
CA ILE A 120 8.92 -0.20 1.13
C ILE A 120 9.99 -1.12 0.57
N GLY A 121 10.13 -2.31 1.12
CA GLY A 121 11.08 -3.28 0.61
C GLY A 121 10.84 -4.69 1.11
N LYS A 122 11.50 -5.64 0.45
CA LYS A 122 11.48 -7.07 0.78
C LYS A 122 12.91 -7.58 0.89
N THR A 123 13.20 -8.39 1.91
CA THR A 123 14.48 -9.09 2.02
C THR A 123 14.34 -10.53 1.55
N PHE A 124 15.28 -10.98 0.71
CA PHE A 124 15.35 -12.36 0.20
C PHE A 124 16.40 -13.18 0.96
N ASP A 125 17.40 -12.51 1.54
CA ASP A 125 18.38 -13.11 2.44
C ASP A 125 17.77 -13.25 3.86
N SER A 126 17.62 -14.49 4.32
CA SER A 126 17.01 -14.82 5.62
C SER A 126 17.87 -14.40 6.81
N SER A 127 19.15 -14.06 6.61
CA SER A 127 20.02 -13.55 7.67
C SER A 127 19.73 -12.10 8.05
N ILE A 128 19.09 -11.33 7.16
CA ILE A 128 18.81 -9.91 7.38
C ILE A 128 17.57 -9.73 8.25
N GLN A 129 17.71 -9.29 9.49
CA GLN A 129 16.57 -9.07 10.38
C GLN A 129 16.19 -7.58 10.53
N GLU A 130 17.13 -6.70 10.20
CA GLU A 130 16.95 -5.26 10.27
C GLU A 130 17.61 -4.59 9.06
N MET A 131 17.00 -3.51 8.61
CA MET A 131 17.53 -2.59 7.62
C MET A 131 17.94 -1.30 8.32
N LYS A 132 19.01 -0.71 7.83
CA LYS A 132 19.44 0.62 8.19
C LYS A 132 18.94 1.60 7.15
N LEU A 133 18.22 2.62 7.61
CA LEU A 133 17.82 3.79 6.86
C LEU A 133 18.70 4.97 7.27
N LEU A 134 19.35 5.60 6.31
CA LEU A 134 20.12 6.83 6.52
C LEU A 134 19.42 7.98 5.81
N GLU A 135 19.02 8.99 6.59
CA GLU A 135 18.32 10.19 6.13
C GLU A 135 19.00 11.41 6.75
N ASP A 136 19.57 12.31 5.94
CA ASP A 136 20.27 13.52 6.41
C ASP A 136 21.34 13.27 7.50
N GLY A 137 22.06 12.15 7.39
CA GLY A 137 23.07 11.74 8.37
C GLY A 137 22.51 11.17 9.67
N THR A 138 21.19 11.07 9.80
CA THR A 138 20.51 10.39 10.91
C THR A 138 20.22 8.94 10.52
N GLU A 139 20.63 8.03 11.40
CA GLU A 139 20.40 6.60 11.22
C GLU A 139 19.12 6.17 11.94
N ARG A 140 18.25 5.46 11.22
CA ARG A 140 17.08 4.76 11.77
C ARG A 140 17.17 3.28 11.43
N LYS A 141 16.89 2.43 12.41
CA LYS A 141 16.72 0.99 12.17
C LYS A 141 15.27 0.68 11.83
N VAL A 142 15.08 -0.16 10.83
CA VAL A 142 13.77 -0.64 10.38
C VAL A 142 13.77 -2.16 10.49
N LYS A 143 12.76 -2.72 11.15
CA LYS A 143 12.65 -4.17 11.30
C LYS A 143 12.13 -4.82 10.02
N VAL A 144 12.59 -6.03 9.77
CA VAL A 144 11.96 -6.94 8.81
C VAL A 144 10.80 -7.64 9.51
N LEU A 145 9.62 -7.61 8.89
CA LEU A 145 8.34 -8.03 9.45
C LEU A 145 7.64 -9.03 8.51
N GLY A 146 6.74 -9.82 9.11
CA GLY A 146 5.90 -10.76 8.39
C GLY A 146 6.64 -11.98 7.84
N GLU A 147 5.86 -12.92 7.31
CA GLU A 147 6.40 -14.14 6.71
C GLU A 147 7.08 -13.84 5.37
N ASN A 148 6.58 -12.84 4.65
CA ASN A 148 7.15 -12.38 3.38
C ASN A 148 8.35 -11.45 3.54
N ARG A 149 8.77 -11.16 4.79
CA ARG A 149 10.01 -10.45 5.12
C ARG A 149 10.07 -9.04 4.54
N PHE A 150 9.01 -8.30 4.73
CA PHE A 150 8.89 -6.90 4.33
C PHE A 150 9.53 -5.94 5.34
N PHE A 151 9.90 -4.76 4.88
CA PHE A 151 10.25 -3.63 5.73
C PHE A 151 9.72 -2.35 5.09
N TYR A 152 9.48 -1.33 5.89
CA TYR A 152 8.92 -0.07 5.40
C TYR A 152 9.34 1.12 6.28
N ALA A 153 9.15 2.32 5.74
CA ALA A 153 9.57 3.56 6.37
C ALA A 153 8.73 4.72 5.85
N LEU A 154 8.12 5.47 6.77
CA LEU A 154 7.53 6.78 6.47
C LEU A 154 8.60 7.87 6.64
N HIS A 155 8.68 8.80 5.69
CA HIS A 155 9.55 10.00 5.74
C HIS A 155 8.96 11.16 4.91
N LYS A 156 9.58 12.34 5.01
CA LYS A 156 9.16 13.58 4.30
C LYS A 156 10.19 14.03 3.26
N LYS A 157 11.13 13.17 2.91
CA LYS A 157 12.31 13.50 2.10
C LYS A 157 12.23 12.83 0.74
N PRO A 158 12.78 13.47 -0.32
CA PRO A 158 12.88 12.84 -1.63
C PRO A 158 13.74 11.56 -1.59
N PHE A 159 13.37 10.57 -2.38
CA PHE A 159 14.05 9.28 -2.50
C PHE A 159 15.58 9.36 -2.62
N ASP A 160 16.11 10.29 -3.42
CA ASP A 160 17.54 10.40 -3.69
C ASP A 160 18.39 10.83 -2.48
N THR A 161 17.73 11.24 -1.39
CA THR A 161 18.36 11.61 -0.12
C THR A 161 18.36 10.48 0.92
N VAL A 162 17.68 9.37 0.61
CA VAL A 162 17.48 8.25 1.52
C VAL A 162 18.32 7.06 1.06
N SER A 163 19.09 6.47 1.98
CA SER A 163 19.87 5.26 1.69
C SER A 163 19.44 4.10 2.58
N VAL A 164 19.30 2.93 1.97
CA VAL A 164 18.91 1.69 2.64
C VAL A 164 20.04 0.68 2.55
N SER A 165 20.36 0.02 3.65
CA SER A 165 21.37 -1.06 3.67
C SER A 165 21.05 -2.10 4.73
N PRO A 166 21.40 -3.38 4.55
CA PRO A 166 21.11 -4.40 5.54
C PRO A 166 22.04 -4.29 6.75
N ILE A 167 21.52 -4.62 7.93
CA ILE A 167 22.31 -4.82 9.14
C ILE A 167 22.59 -6.32 9.26
N ARG A 168 23.87 -6.68 9.35
CA ARG A 168 24.35 -8.06 9.48
C ARG A 168 25.06 -8.26 10.82
#